data_AF-A0A925DR20-F1
#
_entry.id   AF-A0A925DR20-F1
#
_cell.length_a   1.000
_cell.length_b   1.000
_cell.length_c   1.000
_cell.angle_alpha   90.00
_cell.angle_beta   90.00
_cell.angle_gamma   90.00
#
_symmetry.space_group_name_H-M   'P 1'
#
loop_
_entity.id
_entity.type
_entity.pdbx_description
1 polymer ?
#
loop_
_entity_poly.entity_id
_entity_poly.type
_entity_poly.pdbx_seq_one_letter_code
_entity_poly.pdbx_strand_id
1 'polypeptide(L)'
;MNTIKQNVKSLLFQKTTAFILLFSILSFSSNAQIFKNIKEKFNKMKDKAHDKAQFGGKESTLQDKVIKDISMIVSEKPLLVPGGSVDIGMIATIEDGTQMKTVGLADGKTKWGNYEVTVTGGSFSGGTVNITSDPRKIKGGIVSVTVALFQDSTRFKTMDFKIGFKAHYTANFSGRSGEAGAEGSPGTPGQAGQDNKDGNGGQGGNGGQGSVGQSGGNGENGDVVDVYVMAFKGSGGETLLKVYATSRSSRNEHFFIIDPDGGGLTLYANGGSGGNGGRGGSGGIGGKGGDGHSYGGNMSDPKRGVGGNSGNGGKGANGGDGGNGGTGGSFTIHLDPSAAAYASFIKCVNEGGGIGSPGNGGGGGSPGSAGNADKMGSQGSSSSGGEYGKWGKYGGKPGAASVIVKEKVDVDWDKVATGN
;
A
#
# COMPACT_ATOMS: atom_id res chain seq x y z
N MET A 1 -10.69 -3.61 3.42
CA MET A 1 -11.59 -2.75 4.24
C MET A 1 -11.84 -1.37 3.62
N ASN A 2 -10.83 -0.70 3.02
CA ASN A 2 -11.02 0.59 2.33
C ASN A 2 -11.88 0.52 1.05
N THR A 3 -11.80 -0.57 0.28
CA THR A 3 -12.62 -0.77 -0.93
C THR A 3 -14.12 -0.93 -0.59
N ILE A 4 -14.45 -1.58 0.52
CA ILE A 4 -15.84 -1.72 0.98
C ILE A 4 -16.38 -0.36 1.45
N LYS A 5 -15.58 0.45 2.16
CA LYS A 5 -15.97 1.82 2.55
C LYS A 5 -16.18 2.73 1.33
N GLN A 6 -15.35 2.61 0.29
CA GLN A 6 -15.49 3.36 -0.99
C GLN A 6 -16.76 2.96 -1.74
N ASN A 7 -17.05 1.66 -1.84
CA ASN A 7 -18.26 1.17 -2.53
C ASN A 7 -19.55 1.55 -1.79
N VAL A 8 -19.54 1.53 -0.45
CA VAL A 8 -20.69 1.98 0.36
C VAL A 8 -20.92 3.49 0.21
N LYS A 9 -19.85 4.30 0.18
CA LYS A 9 -19.95 5.76 -0.09
C LYS A 9 -20.50 6.06 -1.48
N SER A 10 -20.03 5.36 -2.52
CA SER A 10 -20.51 5.54 -3.90
C SER A 10 -21.99 5.16 -4.05
N LEU A 11 -22.41 4.04 -3.44
CA LEU A 11 -23.81 3.61 -3.46
C LEU A 11 -24.73 4.56 -2.68
N LEU A 12 -24.27 5.10 -1.55
CA LEU A 12 -24.99 6.14 -0.81
C LEU A 12 -25.10 7.44 -1.62
N PHE A 13 -24.03 7.82 -2.33
CA PHE A 13 -24.04 9.02 -3.17
C PHE A 13 -25.02 8.90 -4.34
N GLN A 14 -24.98 7.80 -5.11
CA GLN A 14 -25.92 7.56 -6.21
C GLN A 14 -27.39 7.54 -5.75
N LYS A 15 -27.68 6.92 -4.59
CA LYS A 15 -29.03 6.92 -4.01
C LYS A 15 -29.47 8.31 -3.56
N THR A 16 -28.53 9.13 -3.07
CA THR A 16 -28.82 10.51 -2.64
C THR A 16 -29.11 11.41 -3.85
N THR A 17 -28.34 11.28 -4.95
CA THR A 17 -28.55 12.05 -6.19
C THR A 17 -29.89 11.70 -6.87
N ALA A 18 -30.24 10.42 -6.94
CA ALA A 18 -31.53 9.99 -7.47
C ALA A 18 -32.71 10.52 -6.63
N PHE A 19 -32.53 10.62 -5.31
CA PHE A 19 -33.55 11.15 -4.41
C PHE A 19 -33.71 12.67 -4.53
N ILE A 20 -32.62 13.41 -4.74
CA ILE A 20 -32.65 14.86 -5.00
C ILE A 20 -33.37 15.15 -6.33
N LEU A 21 -33.13 14.36 -7.38
CA LEU A 21 -33.83 14.48 -8.66
C LEU A 21 -35.34 14.19 -8.55
N LEU A 22 -35.72 13.20 -7.74
CA LEU A 22 -37.13 12.92 -7.43
C LEU A 22 -37.78 14.05 -6.62
N PHE A 23 -36.99 14.75 -5.78
CA PHE A 23 -37.41 15.87 -4.95
C PHE A 23 -37.75 17.13 -5.77
N SER A 24 -37.11 17.34 -6.91
CA SER A 24 -37.32 18.52 -7.77
C SER A 24 -38.62 18.46 -8.57
N ILE A 25 -39.21 17.28 -8.74
CA ILE A 25 -40.38 17.05 -9.62
C ILE A 25 -41.72 17.13 -8.85
N LEU A 26 -41.71 17.02 -7.52
CA LEU A 26 -42.93 16.85 -6.71
C LEU A 26 -43.38 18.10 -5.91
N SER A 27 -42.79 19.28 -6.15
CA SER A 27 -43.17 20.53 -5.49
C SER A 27 -44.36 21.23 -6.15
N PHE A 28 -45.55 20.64 -6.06
CA PHE A 28 -46.85 21.32 -6.24
C PHE A 28 -47.78 21.00 -5.05
N SER A 29 -48.57 21.99 -4.65
CA SER A 29 -48.86 22.38 -3.26
C SER A 29 -49.93 21.59 -2.46
N SER A 30 -50.14 20.30 -2.74
CA SER A 30 -51.13 19.49 -1.99
C SER A 30 -50.52 18.36 -1.14
N ASN A 31 -49.19 18.20 -1.12
CA ASN A 31 -48.53 17.01 -0.56
C ASN A 31 -47.65 17.25 0.68
N ALA A 32 -47.71 18.40 1.34
CA ALA A 32 -46.84 18.72 2.48
C ALA A 32 -46.89 17.67 3.62
N GLN A 33 -48.07 17.13 3.91
CA GLN A 33 -48.23 16.06 4.92
C GLN A 33 -47.57 14.74 4.48
N ILE A 34 -47.66 14.39 3.19
CA ILE A 34 -47.01 13.19 2.62
C ILE A 34 -45.49 13.34 2.70
N PHE A 35 -44.95 14.52 2.39
CA PHE A 35 -43.51 14.79 2.53
C PHE A 35 -43.02 14.71 3.96
N LYS A 36 -43.78 15.25 4.93
CA LYS A 36 -43.46 15.12 6.36
C LYS A 36 -43.39 13.64 6.76
N ASN A 37 -44.38 12.84 6.37
CA ASN A 37 -44.41 11.40 6.65
C ASN A 37 -43.25 10.64 5.98
N ILE A 38 -42.89 10.95 4.74
CA ILE A 38 -41.77 10.33 4.04
C ILE A 38 -40.43 10.69 4.70
N LYS A 39 -40.24 11.97 5.05
CA LYS A 39 -39.02 12.44 5.73
C LYS A 39 -38.86 11.78 7.11
N GLU A 40 -39.94 11.70 7.89
CA GLU A 40 -39.94 11.00 9.18
C GLU A 40 -39.64 9.50 9.00
N LYS A 41 -40.22 8.84 8.00
CA LYS A 41 -39.95 7.42 7.70
C LYS A 41 -38.51 7.20 7.24
N PHE A 42 -37.96 8.11 6.43
CA PHE A 42 -36.57 8.04 5.98
C PHE A 42 -35.59 8.22 7.13
N ASN A 43 -35.81 9.21 8.01
CA ASN A 43 -34.99 9.40 9.20
C ASN A 43 -35.04 8.15 10.09
N LYS A 44 -36.24 7.61 10.38
CA LYS A 44 -36.39 6.34 11.11
C LYS A 44 -35.64 5.16 10.46
N MET A 45 -35.63 5.08 9.12
CA MET A 45 -34.87 4.03 8.40
C MET A 45 -33.36 4.26 8.48
N LYS A 46 -32.90 5.52 8.40
CA LYS A 46 -31.50 5.89 8.54
C LYS A 46 -30.99 5.57 9.95
N ASP A 47 -31.75 5.94 10.97
CA ASP A 47 -31.45 5.67 12.38
C ASP A 47 -31.43 4.15 12.61
N LYS A 48 -32.44 3.41 12.15
CA LYS A 48 -32.46 1.95 12.23
C LYS A 48 -31.30 1.27 11.49
N ALA A 49 -30.87 1.82 10.35
CA ALA A 49 -29.73 1.31 9.60
C ALA A 49 -28.41 1.59 10.32
N HIS A 50 -28.28 2.78 10.91
CA HIS A 50 -27.15 3.15 11.77
C HIS A 50 -27.08 2.24 12.99
N ASP A 51 -28.19 2.05 13.70
CA ASP A 51 -28.28 1.17 14.87
C ASP A 51 -27.99 -0.28 14.51
N LYS A 52 -28.51 -0.78 13.38
CA LYS A 52 -28.20 -2.15 12.93
C LYS A 52 -26.73 -2.30 12.54
N ALA A 53 -26.12 -1.26 11.97
CA ALA A 53 -24.70 -1.26 11.65
C ALA A 53 -23.85 -1.31 12.93
N GLN A 54 -24.16 -0.45 13.91
CA GLN A 54 -23.45 -0.29 15.18
C GLN A 54 -23.68 -1.47 16.13
N PHE A 55 -24.94 -1.79 16.45
CA PHE A 55 -25.32 -2.75 17.50
C PHE A 55 -25.69 -4.14 16.99
N GLY A 56 -26.05 -4.27 15.70
CA GLY A 56 -26.42 -5.54 15.07
C GLY A 56 -27.93 -5.75 14.96
N GLY A 57 -28.34 -6.98 14.64
CA GLY A 57 -29.76 -7.38 14.68
C GLY A 57 -30.26 -7.58 16.12
N LYS A 58 -31.58 -7.75 16.29
CA LYS A 58 -32.23 -7.94 17.61
C LYS A 58 -31.61 -9.07 18.45
N GLU A 59 -31.13 -10.13 17.82
CA GLU A 59 -30.49 -11.27 18.50
C GLU A 59 -29.04 -10.98 18.97
N SER A 60 -28.43 -9.90 18.48
CA SER A 60 -27.03 -9.53 18.72
C SER A 60 -26.85 -8.20 19.45
N THR A 61 -27.95 -7.53 19.79
CA THR A 61 -27.94 -6.24 20.50
C THR A 61 -28.24 -6.41 21.98
N LEU A 62 -27.67 -5.53 22.81
CA LEU A 62 -27.92 -5.44 24.24
C LEU A 62 -28.95 -4.37 24.63
N GLN A 63 -29.35 -3.51 23.68
CA GLN A 63 -30.12 -2.26 23.94
C GLN A 63 -31.47 -2.46 24.66
N ASP A 64 -32.14 -3.60 24.43
CA ASP A 64 -33.46 -3.88 25.01
C ASP A 64 -33.40 -4.94 26.14
N LYS A 65 -32.20 -5.21 26.69
CA LYS A 65 -31.97 -6.29 27.65
C LYS A 65 -31.57 -5.75 29.01
N VAL A 66 -32.15 -6.33 30.06
CA VAL A 66 -31.74 -6.07 31.44
C VAL A 66 -30.44 -6.83 31.72
N ILE A 67 -29.33 -6.11 31.73
CA ILE A 67 -28.01 -6.71 31.94
C ILE A 67 -27.75 -6.85 33.44
N LYS A 68 -27.53 -8.08 33.89
CA LYS A 68 -27.22 -8.42 35.28
C LYS A 68 -25.74 -8.15 35.59
N ASP A 69 -24.84 -8.66 34.75
CA ASP A 69 -23.39 -8.54 34.91
C ASP A 69 -22.68 -8.48 33.55
N ILE A 70 -21.45 -7.96 33.54
CA ILE A 70 -20.55 -8.02 32.39
C ILE A 70 -19.19 -8.56 32.83
N SER A 71 -18.53 -9.32 31.97
CA SER A 71 -17.20 -9.88 32.21
C SER A 71 -16.31 -9.68 31.00
N MET A 72 -15.05 -9.34 31.24
CA MET A 72 -14.03 -9.19 30.20
C MET A 72 -13.17 -10.45 30.14
N ILE A 73 -12.95 -10.96 28.94
CA ILE A 73 -12.12 -12.13 28.64
C ILE A 73 -10.97 -11.66 27.75
N VAL A 74 -9.82 -12.30 27.92
CA VAL A 74 -8.64 -12.09 27.08
C VAL A 74 -8.24 -13.42 26.47
N SER A 75 -7.87 -13.40 25.20
CA SER A 75 -7.21 -14.51 24.52
C SER A 75 -5.94 -14.94 25.28
N GLU A 76 -5.48 -16.18 25.09
CA GLU A 76 -4.36 -16.73 25.88
C GLU A 76 -3.17 -15.77 25.94
N LYS A 77 -2.67 -15.55 27.18
CA LYS A 77 -1.75 -14.48 27.58
C LYS A 77 -0.49 -14.42 26.70
N PRO A 78 -0.42 -13.54 25.69
CA PRO A 78 0.83 -13.31 25.00
C PRO A 78 1.76 -12.53 25.92
N LEU A 79 3.07 -12.65 25.72
CA LEU A 79 4.00 -11.62 26.17
C LEU A 79 3.64 -10.33 25.43
N LEU A 80 3.04 -9.38 26.13
CA LEU A 80 2.62 -8.11 25.54
C LEU A 80 3.81 -7.16 25.51
N VAL A 81 4.14 -6.64 24.33
CA VAL A 81 5.27 -5.73 24.11
C VAL A 81 4.79 -4.47 23.38
N PRO A 82 5.51 -3.35 23.42
CA PRO A 82 5.22 -2.18 22.60
C PRO A 82 5.06 -2.55 21.12
N GLY A 83 3.97 -2.09 20.50
CA GLY A 83 3.60 -2.44 19.11
C GLY A 83 2.89 -3.79 18.95
N GLY A 84 2.77 -4.60 20.02
CA GLY A 84 2.00 -5.83 20.02
C GLY A 84 0.48 -5.61 20.07
N SER A 85 -0.28 -6.70 20.02
CA SER A 85 -1.73 -6.68 20.15
C SER A 85 -2.25 -7.82 21.02
N VAL A 86 -3.46 -7.63 21.56
CA VAL A 86 -4.15 -8.66 22.32
C VAL A 86 -5.64 -8.64 22.01
N ASP A 87 -6.22 -9.81 21.78
CA ASP A 87 -7.65 -9.93 21.56
C ASP A 87 -8.37 -10.05 22.90
N ILE A 88 -9.40 -9.23 23.05
CA ILE A 88 -10.30 -9.21 24.19
C ILE A 88 -11.71 -9.57 23.73
N GLY A 89 -12.56 -9.95 24.67
CA GLY A 89 -13.97 -10.17 24.45
C GLY A 89 -14.79 -9.80 25.67
N MET A 90 -16.08 -9.54 25.47
CA MET A 90 -17.02 -9.30 26.55
C MET A 90 -18.10 -10.38 26.58
N ILE A 91 -18.47 -10.77 27.79
CA ILE A 91 -19.65 -11.57 28.08
C ILE A 91 -20.61 -10.72 28.90
N ALA A 92 -21.81 -10.47 28.38
CA ALA A 92 -22.90 -9.90 29.16
C ALA A 92 -23.84 -11.01 29.63
N THR A 93 -24.12 -11.06 30.92
CA THR A 93 -25.10 -11.98 31.52
C THR A 93 -26.41 -11.22 31.72
N ILE A 94 -27.49 -11.70 31.12
CA ILE A 94 -28.84 -11.13 31.24
C ILE A 94 -29.49 -11.66 32.53
N GLU A 95 -30.55 -11.02 33.00
CA GLU A 95 -31.31 -11.41 34.20
C GLU A 95 -31.75 -12.88 34.24
N ASP A 96 -32.09 -13.47 33.08
CA ASP A 96 -32.46 -14.90 32.93
C ASP A 96 -31.25 -15.87 33.00
N GLY A 97 -30.03 -15.35 33.14
CA GLY A 97 -28.78 -16.11 33.16
C GLY A 97 -28.18 -16.37 31.78
N THR A 98 -28.84 -15.99 30.69
CA THR A 98 -28.30 -16.14 29.33
C THR A 98 -27.05 -15.28 29.14
N GLN A 99 -26.01 -15.87 28.55
CA GLN A 99 -24.77 -15.18 28.23
C GLN A 99 -24.73 -14.74 26.76
N MET A 100 -24.41 -13.47 26.53
CA MET A 100 -24.20 -12.90 25.21
C MET A 100 -22.74 -12.49 25.04
N LYS A 101 -22.05 -13.11 24.09
CA LYS A 101 -20.61 -12.94 23.86
C LYS A 101 -20.34 -12.05 22.65
N THR A 102 -19.31 -11.20 22.73
CA THR A 102 -18.89 -10.37 21.60
C THR A 102 -18.32 -11.17 20.44
N VAL A 103 -18.49 -10.67 19.22
CA VAL A 103 -17.77 -11.19 18.04
C VAL A 103 -16.26 -11.22 18.32
N GLY A 104 -15.62 -12.35 18.03
CA GLY A 104 -14.22 -12.63 18.36
C GLY A 104 -14.05 -13.71 19.42
N LEU A 105 -15.05 -13.89 20.30
CA LEU A 105 -15.12 -15.06 21.19
C LEU A 105 -15.81 -16.24 20.50
N ALA A 106 -15.55 -17.46 20.99
CA ALA A 106 -16.27 -18.66 20.58
C ALA A 106 -17.79 -18.47 20.78
N ASP A 107 -18.55 -18.69 19.70
CA ASP A 107 -20.01 -18.47 19.60
C ASP A 107 -20.46 -17.02 19.80
N GLY A 108 -19.53 -16.07 19.71
CA GLY A 108 -19.79 -14.64 19.85
C GLY A 108 -20.56 -14.03 18.69
N LYS A 109 -21.71 -13.42 18.99
CA LYS A 109 -22.58 -12.73 18.01
C LYS A 109 -22.83 -11.27 18.36
N THR A 110 -22.57 -10.85 19.59
CA THR A 110 -22.82 -9.48 20.04
C THR A 110 -21.81 -8.53 19.40
N LYS A 111 -22.29 -7.47 18.75
CA LYS A 111 -21.36 -6.50 18.16
C LYS A 111 -20.72 -5.62 19.22
N TRP A 112 -19.48 -5.21 18.96
CA TRP A 112 -18.73 -4.28 19.81
C TRP A 112 -19.38 -2.91 19.98
N GLY A 113 -20.28 -2.49 19.07
CA GLY A 113 -21.01 -1.23 19.23
C GLY A 113 -21.91 -1.18 20.47
N ASN A 114 -22.19 -2.31 21.13
CA ASN A 114 -22.90 -2.34 22.42
C ASN A 114 -22.02 -1.91 23.63
N TYR A 115 -20.75 -1.62 23.40
CA TYR A 115 -19.79 -1.24 24.42
C TYR A 115 -19.03 0.02 24.00
N GLU A 116 -18.63 0.79 25.01
CA GLU A 116 -17.64 1.85 24.87
C GLU A 116 -16.30 1.34 25.39
N VAL A 117 -15.26 1.41 24.55
CA VAL A 117 -13.93 0.87 24.88
C VAL A 117 -12.92 2.01 24.91
N THR A 118 -12.26 2.18 26.05
CA THR A 118 -11.18 3.15 26.26
C THR A 118 -9.90 2.40 26.57
N VAL A 119 -8.81 2.77 25.88
CA VAL A 119 -7.49 2.15 26.05
C VAL A 119 -6.46 3.23 26.39
N THR A 120 -5.73 3.06 27.48
CA THR A 120 -4.53 3.86 27.78
C THR A 120 -3.28 3.11 27.30
N GLY A 121 -2.37 3.82 26.61
CA GLY A 121 -1.18 3.19 26.01
C GLY A 121 -1.45 2.41 24.72
N GLY A 122 -2.57 2.67 24.03
CA GLY A 122 -2.91 1.95 22.80
C GLY A 122 -4.17 2.45 22.10
N SER A 123 -4.75 1.58 21.29
CA SER A 123 -6.01 1.80 20.58
C SER A 123 -6.82 0.50 20.51
N PHE A 124 -8.12 0.60 20.23
CA PHE A 124 -9.00 -0.55 20.11
C PHE A 124 -9.62 -0.62 18.71
N SER A 125 -9.68 -1.83 18.13
CA SER A 125 -10.41 -2.07 16.89
C SER A 125 -10.95 -3.50 16.83
N GLY A 126 -12.28 -3.64 16.78
CA GLY A 126 -12.92 -4.90 16.42
C GLY A 126 -12.68 -6.08 17.39
N GLY A 127 -12.38 -5.81 18.66
CA GLY A 127 -12.03 -6.84 19.65
C GLY A 127 -10.53 -6.94 19.91
N THR A 128 -9.70 -6.26 19.12
CA THR A 128 -8.25 -6.25 19.29
C THR A 128 -7.80 -4.95 19.93
N VAL A 129 -7.03 -5.05 21.01
CA VAL A 129 -6.30 -3.94 21.62
C VAL A 129 -4.91 -3.89 20.99
N ASN A 130 -4.60 -2.79 20.30
CA ASN A 130 -3.29 -2.55 19.70
C ASN A 130 -2.47 -1.65 20.64
N ILE A 131 -1.37 -2.19 21.16
CA ILE A 131 -0.47 -1.50 22.07
C ILE A 131 0.37 -0.52 21.25
N THR A 132 0.51 0.72 21.71
CA THR A 132 1.34 1.70 21.01
C THR A 132 2.80 1.25 20.94
N SER A 133 3.46 1.53 19.82
CA SER A 133 4.89 1.27 19.68
C SER A 133 5.76 2.29 20.41
N ASP A 134 5.20 3.44 20.80
CA ASP A 134 5.92 4.49 21.53
C ASP A 134 5.84 4.23 23.04
N PRO A 135 6.91 3.70 23.68
CA PRO A 135 6.88 3.30 25.08
C PRO A 135 6.62 4.48 26.03
N ARG A 136 6.82 5.74 25.60
CA ARG A 136 6.53 6.93 26.40
C ARG A 136 5.03 7.08 26.69
N LYS A 137 4.18 6.52 25.83
CA LYS A 137 2.72 6.53 25.99
C LYS A 137 2.21 5.41 26.91
N ILE A 138 3.09 4.49 27.34
CA ILE A 138 2.76 3.36 28.22
C ILE A 138 3.25 3.67 29.64
N LYS A 139 2.46 4.44 30.38
CA LYS A 139 2.84 4.89 31.72
C LYS A 139 2.98 3.70 32.67
N GLY A 140 4.13 3.63 33.36
CA GLY A 140 4.42 2.54 34.31
C GLY A 140 4.54 1.15 33.69
N GLY A 141 4.63 1.04 32.35
CA GLY A 141 4.63 -0.26 31.68
C GLY A 141 3.27 -0.98 31.75
N ILE A 142 2.18 -0.23 31.92
CA ILE A 142 0.82 -0.77 32.02
C ILE A 142 -0.04 -0.20 30.89
N VAL A 143 -0.77 -1.09 30.20
CA VAL A 143 -1.87 -0.74 29.29
C VAL A 143 -3.17 -1.03 30.02
N SER A 144 -4.01 -0.02 30.21
CA SER A 144 -5.31 -0.19 30.87
C SER A 144 -6.43 -0.17 29.84
N VAL A 145 -7.32 -1.14 29.91
CA VAL A 145 -8.47 -1.26 29.02
C VAL A 145 -9.73 -1.22 29.87
N THR A 146 -10.55 -0.20 29.63
CA THR A 146 -11.86 -0.05 30.26
C THR A 146 -12.94 -0.27 29.22
N VAL A 147 -13.84 -1.22 29.49
CA VAL A 147 -14.99 -1.53 28.64
C VAL A 147 -16.26 -1.29 29.44
N ALA A 148 -17.05 -0.31 29.02
CA ALA A 148 -18.33 0.05 29.61
C ALA A 148 -19.49 -0.37 28.70
N LEU A 149 -20.66 -0.67 29.26
CA LEU A 149 -21.86 -0.83 28.46
C LEU A 149 -22.28 0.50 27.85
N PHE A 150 -22.60 0.50 26.55
CA PHE A 150 -22.99 1.74 25.86
C PHE A 150 -24.27 2.37 26.44
N GLN A 151 -25.22 1.55 26.90
CA GLN A 151 -26.48 2.02 27.48
C GLN A 151 -26.38 2.43 28.97
N ASP A 152 -25.31 2.02 29.65
CA ASP A 152 -25.10 2.25 31.08
C ASP A 152 -23.59 2.27 31.37
N SER A 153 -22.98 3.45 31.26
CA SER A 153 -21.55 3.63 31.43
C SER A 153 -21.07 3.40 32.87
N THR A 154 -21.98 3.29 33.85
CA THR A 154 -21.64 2.94 35.23
C THR A 154 -21.29 1.46 35.38
N ARG A 155 -21.72 0.62 34.41
CA ARG A 155 -21.37 -0.80 34.32
C ARG A 155 -20.17 -0.97 33.41
N PHE A 156 -19.00 -1.03 34.02
CA PHE A 156 -17.75 -1.24 33.29
C PHE A 156 -16.87 -2.31 33.94
N LYS A 157 -15.92 -2.82 33.15
CA LYS A 157 -14.79 -3.61 33.64
C LYS A 157 -13.50 -2.96 33.16
N THR A 158 -12.50 -3.00 34.02
CA THR A 158 -11.15 -2.56 33.71
C THR A 158 -10.20 -3.73 33.80
N MET A 159 -9.25 -3.81 32.88
CA MET A 159 -8.16 -4.77 32.91
C MET A 159 -6.84 -4.08 32.60
N ASP A 160 -5.86 -4.37 33.43
CA ASP A 160 -4.51 -3.85 33.30
C ASP A 160 -3.56 -4.94 32.77
N PHE A 161 -2.86 -4.59 31.70
CA PHE A 161 -1.89 -5.44 31.04
C PHE A 161 -0.48 -4.95 31.37
N LYS A 162 0.31 -5.77 32.06
CA LYS A 162 1.73 -5.51 32.23
C LYS A 162 2.45 -5.76 30.91
N ILE A 163 3.14 -4.74 30.42
CA ILE A 163 3.93 -4.80 29.20
C ILE A 163 5.33 -5.31 29.55
N GLY A 164 5.77 -6.35 28.84
CA GLY A 164 7.14 -6.82 28.83
C GLY A 164 7.96 -6.07 27.79
N PHE A 165 9.28 -6.03 28.00
CA PHE A 165 10.24 -5.40 27.10
C PHE A 165 11.26 -6.40 26.51
N LYS A 166 11.01 -7.70 26.70
CA LYS A 166 11.80 -8.83 26.20
C LYS A 166 11.43 -9.17 24.76
N ALA A 167 11.58 -8.20 23.87
CA ALA A 167 11.35 -8.39 22.43
C ALA A 167 12.52 -7.86 21.61
N HIS A 168 12.65 -8.41 20.40
CA HIS A 168 13.58 -7.91 19.41
C HIS A 168 12.90 -6.87 18.54
N TYR A 169 13.31 -5.61 18.67
CA TYR A 169 12.75 -4.50 17.92
C TYR A 169 13.54 -4.23 16.64
N THR A 170 12.87 -3.59 15.68
CA THR A 170 13.50 -3.11 14.44
C THR A 170 13.09 -1.69 14.15
N ALA A 171 14.04 -0.85 13.72
CA ALA A 171 13.77 0.47 13.18
C ALA A 171 14.39 0.62 11.78
N ASN A 172 13.68 1.30 10.88
CA ASN A 172 14.10 1.44 9.49
C ASN A 172 14.32 2.91 9.12
N PHE A 173 15.57 3.22 8.81
CA PHE A 173 16.11 4.48 8.32
C PHE A 173 16.79 4.29 6.94
N SER A 174 16.42 3.23 6.23
CA SER A 174 16.99 2.90 4.93
C SER A 174 16.43 3.83 3.84
N GLY A 175 17.25 4.12 2.84
CA GLY A 175 16.85 4.87 1.66
C GLY A 175 15.79 4.12 0.85
N ARG A 176 14.93 4.87 0.18
CA ARG A 176 13.89 4.30 -0.68
C ARG A 176 14.49 3.71 -1.94
N SER A 177 13.94 2.58 -2.40
CA SER A 177 14.30 2.05 -3.72
C SER A 177 13.85 2.99 -4.83
N GLY A 178 14.63 3.03 -5.91
CA GLY A 178 14.31 3.76 -7.12
C GLY A 178 13.09 3.17 -7.82
N GLU A 179 12.32 4.03 -8.47
CA GLU A 179 11.13 3.63 -9.21
C GLU A 179 11.50 2.84 -10.47
N ALA A 180 10.68 1.86 -10.83
CA ALA A 180 10.86 1.16 -12.10
C ALA A 180 10.50 2.10 -13.27
N GLY A 181 11.27 2.03 -14.34
CA GLY A 181 10.99 2.75 -15.57
C GLY A 181 9.72 2.23 -16.25
N ALA A 182 8.92 3.15 -16.79
CA ALA A 182 7.73 2.79 -17.55
C ALA A 182 8.08 2.10 -18.87
N GLU A 183 7.23 1.16 -19.28
CA GLU A 183 7.36 0.51 -20.59
C GLU A 183 7.03 1.48 -21.72
N GLY A 184 7.74 1.30 -22.84
CA GLY A 184 7.46 1.96 -24.10
C GLY A 184 6.19 1.40 -24.74
N SER A 185 5.38 2.30 -25.28
CA SER A 185 4.22 1.96 -26.10
C SER A 185 4.61 1.29 -27.42
N PRO A 186 3.80 0.33 -27.91
CA PRO A 186 4.01 -0.25 -29.23
C PRO A 186 3.74 0.78 -30.33
N GLY A 187 4.41 0.62 -31.47
CA GLY A 187 4.18 1.41 -32.66
C GLY A 187 2.84 1.12 -33.31
N THR A 188 2.27 2.13 -33.96
CA THR A 188 0.97 2.00 -34.63
C THR A 188 1.07 1.08 -35.85
N PRO A 189 0.08 0.22 -36.11
CA PRO A 189 0.03 -0.51 -37.38
C PRO A 189 -0.07 0.45 -38.57
N GLY A 190 0.51 0.06 -39.69
CA GLY A 190 0.38 0.77 -40.96
C GLY A 190 -1.02 0.61 -41.55
N GLN A 191 -1.51 1.65 -42.21
CA GLN A 191 -2.82 1.63 -42.86
C GLN A 191 -2.83 0.68 -44.07
N ALA A 192 -3.91 -0.06 -44.28
CA ALA A 192 -4.06 -0.85 -45.49
C ALA A 192 -4.24 0.07 -46.71
N GLY A 193 -3.66 -0.34 -47.84
CA GLY A 193 -3.91 0.27 -49.12
C GLY A 193 -5.34 0.02 -49.59
N GLN A 194 -5.88 0.96 -50.37
CA GLN A 194 -7.23 0.83 -50.93
C GLN A 194 -7.23 -0.11 -52.13
N ASP A 195 -8.16 -1.06 -52.16
CA ASP A 195 -8.35 -1.91 -53.34
C ASP A 195 -8.91 -1.07 -54.50
N ASN A 196 -8.46 -1.36 -55.72
CA ASN A 196 -8.98 -0.70 -56.92
C ASN A 196 -9.33 -1.73 -57.99
N LYS A 197 -10.63 -1.97 -58.15
CA LYS A 197 -11.16 -2.93 -59.11
C LYS A 197 -11.00 -2.49 -60.55
N ASP A 198 -10.74 -1.22 -60.82
CA ASP A 198 -10.63 -0.68 -62.18
C ASP A 198 -9.21 -0.16 -62.47
N GLY A 199 -8.24 -0.49 -61.60
CA GLY A 199 -6.88 0.03 -61.70
C GLY A 199 -5.89 -0.60 -60.73
N ASN A 200 -4.88 0.20 -60.34
CA ASN A 200 -3.84 -0.24 -59.42
C ASN A 200 -4.30 -0.14 -57.97
N GLY A 201 -3.97 -1.16 -57.17
CA GLY A 201 -4.20 -1.13 -55.73
C GLY A 201 -3.34 -0.08 -55.03
N GLY A 202 -3.88 0.53 -53.99
CA GLY A 202 -3.20 1.53 -53.16
C GLY A 202 -2.09 0.93 -52.32
N GLN A 203 -1.08 1.72 -51.97
CA GLN A 203 0.03 1.25 -51.14
C GLN A 203 -0.39 1.10 -49.67
N GLY A 204 0.12 0.07 -49.01
CA GLY A 204 0.05 -0.05 -47.56
C GLY A 204 1.01 0.93 -46.88
N GLY A 205 0.54 1.58 -45.82
CA GLY A 205 1.37 2.47 -45.00
C GLY A 205 2.37 1.69 -44.14
N ASN A 206 3.49 2.29 -43.79
CA ASN A 206 4.47 1.67 -42.90
C ASN A 206 3.94 1.58 -41.46
N GLY A 207 4.40 0.57 -40.72
CA GLY A 207 4.21 0.51 -39.27
C GLY A 207 4.99 1.62 -38.57
N GLY A 208 4.39 2.20 -37.54
CA GLY A 208 5.00 3.18 -36.65
C GLY A 208 6.08 2.57 -35.77
N GLN A 209 7.03 3.38 -35.32
CA GLN A 209 8.06 2.95 -34.38
C GLN A 209 7.46 2.75 -32.98
N GLY A 210 7.96 1.77 -32.22
CA GLY A 210 7.71 1.72 -30.77
C GLY A 210 8.34 2.91 -30.05
N SER A 211 7.92 3.18 -28.81
CA SER A 211 8.59 4.19 -27.97
C SER A 211 9.60 3.56 -27.02
N VAL A 212 10.62 4.33 -26.64
CA VAL A 212 11.71 3.88 -25.76
C VAL A 212 11.16 3.63 -24.36
N GLY A 213 11.62 2.55 -23.72
CA GLY A 213 11.32 2.30 -22.31
C GLY A 213 12.04 3.32 -21.42
N GLN A 214 11.40 3.81 -20.37
CA GLN A 214 12.03 4.79 -19.48
C GLN A 214 13.09 4.11 -18.61
N SER A 215 14.13 4.84 -18.21
CA SER A 215 15.10 4.33 -17.26
C SER A 215 14.50 4.21 -15.85
N GLY A 216 15.00 3.26 -15.07
CA GLY A 216 14.69 3.16 -13.65
C GLY A 216 15.35 4.28 -12.86
N GLY A 217 14.71 4.70 -11.77
CA GLY A 217 15.25 5.68 -10.83
C GLY A 217 16.39 5.13 -9.99
N ASN A 218 17.27 6.00 -9.49
CA ASN A 218 18.27 5.58 -8.52
C ASN A 218 17.63 5.30 -7.16
N GLY A 219 18.22 4.38 -6.40
CA GLY A 219 17.91 4.23 -4.98
C GLY A 219 18.48 5.39 -4.16
N GLU A 220 17.77 5.77 -3.11
CA GLU A 220 18.20 6.81 -2.17
C GLU A 220 19.25 6.27 -1.19
N ASN A 221 20.08 7.16 -0.65
CA ASN A 221 21.02 6.78 0.39
C ASN A 221 20.29 6.46 1.71
N GLY A 222 20.88 5.59 2.53
CA GLY A 222 20.46 5.43 3.91
C GLY A 222 20.80 6.66 4.75
N ASP A 223 20.07 6.84 5.85
CA ASP A 223 20.20 8.02 6.70
C ASP A 223 21.48 8.04 7.56
N VAL A 224 21.87 9.23 8.01
CA VAL A 224 22.82 9.40 9.11
C VAL A 224 22.03 9.42 10.43
N VAL A 225 22.25 8.43 11.27
CA VAL A 225 21.44 8.16 12.45
C VAL A 225 22.27 8.30 13.73
N ASP A 226 21.75 9.08 14.68
CA ASP A 226 22.24 9.12 16.06
C ASP A 226 21.40 8.21 16.93
N VAL A 227 22.07 7.41 17.77
CA VAL A 227 21.44 6.43 18.65
C VAL A 227 21.90 6.69 20.07
N TYR A 228 20.99 7.13 20.93
CA TYR A 228 21.25 7.42 22.33
C TYR A 228 20.76 6.25 23.19
N VAL A 229 21.65 5.69 24.01
CA VAL A 229 21.38 4.49 24.79
C VAL A 229 21.74 4.75 26.25
N MET A 230 20.78 4.54 27.15
CA MET A 230 20.99 4.62 28.60
C MET A 230 20.30 3.46 29.32
N ALA A 231 20.88 2.99 30.42
CA ALA A 231 20.27 1.96 31.24
C ALA A 231 19.56 2.58 32.46
N PHE A 232 18.46 1.98 32.90
CA PHE A 232 17.73 2.39 34.08
C PHE A 232 17.11 1.18 34.79
N LYS A 233 16.61 1.39 36.00
CA LYS A 233 15.88 0.37 36.76
C LYS A 233 14.38 0.49 36.52
N GLY A 234 13.78 -0.59 36.02
CA GLY A 234 12.33 -0.72 35.87
C GLY A 234 11.63 -0.80 37.23
N SER A 235 10.30 -0.78 37.22
CA SER A 235 9.48 -0.82 38.44
C SER A 235 9.61 -2.14 39.22
N GLY A 236 10.03 -3.23 38.56
CA GLY A 236 10.34 -4.50 39.20
C GLY A 236 11.81 -4.67 39.61
N GLY A 237 12.66 -3.65 39.42
CA GLY A 237 14.10 -3.71 39.72
C GLY A 237 14.96 -4.32 38.61
N GLU A 238 14.35 -4.79 37.52
CA GLU A 238 15.05 -5.22 36.32
C GLU A 238 15.83 -4.06 35.68
N THR A 239 16.94 -4.37 35.01
CA THR A 239 17.65 -3.37 34.20
C THR A 239 16.97 -3.27 32.84
N LEU A 240 16.58 -2.07 32.44
CA LEU A 240 16.02 -1.78 31.11
C LEU A 240 16.89 -0.78 30.38
N LEU A 241 16.83 -0.77 29.06
CA LEU A 241 17.50 0.20 28.19
C LEU A 241 16.46 1.14 27.61
N LYS A 242 16.68 2.46 27.74
CA LYS A 242 16.03 3.46 26.91
C LYS A 242 16.89 3.68 25.67
N VAL A 243 16.30 3.54 24.50
CA VAL A 243 16.97 3.83 23.23
C VAL A 243 16.17 4.87 22.46
N TYR A 244 16.84 5.96 22.09
CA TYR A 244 16.31 6.98 21.18
C TYR A 244 17.16 6.99 19.92
N ALA A 245 16.55 6.71 18.77
CA ALA A 245 17.21 6.74 17.47
C ALA A 245 16.60 7.85 16.62
N THR A 246 17.43 8.72 16.06
CA THR A 246 17.00 9.86 15.25
C THR A 246 17.85 10.03 14.00
N SER A 247 17.18 10.33 12.89
CA SER A 247 17.83 10.65 11.63
C SER A 247 18.15 12.14 11.54
N ARG A 248 19.42 12.46 11.25
CA ARG A 248 19.84 13.83 10.93
C ARG A 248 19.27 14.33 9.61
N SER A 249 18.92 13.41 8.71
CA SER A 249 18.51 13.73 7.33
C SER A 249 17.00 13.82 7.18
N SER A 250 16.26 12.79 7.62
CA SER A 250 14.81 12.67 7.43
C SER A 250 13.98 13.17 8.61
N ARG A 251 14.61 13.44 9.77
CA ARG A 251 13.94 13.72 11.05
C ARG A 251 13.02 12.61 11.53
N ASN A 252 13.19 11.40 11.01
CA ASN A 252 12.53 10.21 11.56
C ASN A 252 13.10 9.91 12.94
N GLU A 253 12.21 9.61 13.90
CA GLU A 253 12.56 9.39 15.29
C GLU A 253 11.87 8.12 15.82
N HIS A 254 12.59 7.35 16.62
CA HIS A 254 12.07 6.14 17.25
C HIS A 254 12.53 6.04 18.71
N PHE A 255 11.63 5.58 19.57
CA PHE A 255 11.85 5.40 21.00
C PHE A 255 11.58 3.96 21.39
N PHE A 256 12.48 3.36 22.15
CA PHE A 256 12.38 1.96 22.59
C PHE A 256 12.69 1.83 24.08
N ILE A 257 12.01 0.87 24.72
CA ILE A 257 12.42 0.32 26.01
C ILE A 257 12.69 -1.17 25.79
N ILE A 258 13.88 -1.62 26.19
CA ILE A 258 14.37 -2.98 25.93
C ILE A 258 14.79 -3.60 27.25
N ASP A 259 14.34 -4.82 27.51
CA ASP A 259 14.91 -5.67 28.55
C ASP A 259 16.05 -6.49 27.92
N PRO A 260 17.33 -6.28 28.30
CA PRO A 260 18.45 -7.03 27.74
C PRO A 260 18.41 -8.52 28.10
N ASP A 261 17.57 -8.96 29.06
CA ASP A 261 17.33 -10.38 29.37
C ASP A 261 16.31 -11.02 28.41
N GLY A 262 16.61 -10.93 27.10
CA GLY A 262 15.82 -11.55 26.03
C GLY A 262 15.35 -10.59 24.94
N GLY A 263 15.57 -9.28 25.10
CA GLY A 263 15.29 -8.27 24.08
C GLY A 263 16.52 -7.84 23.30
N GLY A 264 16.29 -7.07 22.23
CA GLY A 264 17.35 -6.52 21.38
C GLY A 264 16.80 -5.46 20.42
N LEU A 265 17.68 -4.75 19.72
CA LEU A 265 17.28 -3.78 18.70
C LEU A 265 18.15 -3.93 17.46
N THR A 266 17.52 -3.93 16.29
CA THR A 266 18.22 -3.81 15.01
C THR A 266 17.79 -2.55 14.28
N LEU A 267 18.76 -1.71 13.96
CA LEU A 267 18.58 -0.46 13.23
C LEU A 267 19.11 -0.64 11.80
N TYR A 268 18.29 -0.32 10.82
CA TYR A 268 18.66 -0.39 9.40
C TYR A 268 18.80 1.02 8.84
N ALA A 269 19.94 1.31 8.22
CA ALA A 269 20.15 2.51 7.41
C ALA A 269 20.77 2.07 6.08
N ASN A 270 20.15 1.12 5.40
CA ASN A 270 20.64 0.61 4.13
C ASN A 270 20.39 1.62 3.01
N GLY A 271 21.17 1.57 1.94
CA GLY A 271 20.83 2.24 0.71
C GLY A 271 19.68 1.56 -0.03
N GLY A 272 18.84 2.35 -0.68
CA GLY A 272 17.77 1.86 -1.54
C GLY A 272 18.31 1.18 -2.81
N SER A 273 17.61 0.17 -3.32
CA SER A 273 18.01 -0.45 -4.59
C SER A 273 17.67 0.44 -5.79
N GLY A 274 18.46 0.36 -6.86
CA GLY A 274 18.11 1.01 -8.12
C GLY A 274 16.87 0.37 -8.76
N GLY A 275 16.04 1.20 -9.40
CA GLY A 275 14.87 0.75 -10.13
C GLY A 275 15.25 0.08 -11.45
N ASN A 276 14.44 -0.88 -11.90
CA ASN A 276 14.66 -1.54 -13.19
C ASN A 276 14.28 -0.60 -14.34
N GLY A 277 14.98 -0.68 -15.46
CA GLY A 277 14.60 -0.01 -16.69
C GLY A 277 13.34 -0.61 -17.32
N GLY A 278 12.53 0.23 -17.93
CA GLY A 278 11.31 -0.16 -18.63
C GLY A 278 11.61 -0.82 -19.97
N ARG A 279 10.75 -1.74 -20.40
CA ARG A 279 10.89 -2.39 -21.71
C ARG A 279 10.63 -1.40 -22.84
N GLY A 280 11.36 -1.48 -23.95
CA GLY A 280 11.08 -0.74 -25.17
C GLY A 280 9.85 -1.27 -25.93
N GLY A 281 9.10 -0.38 -26.55
CA GLY A 281 7.92 -0.70 -27.34
C GLY A 281 8.26 -1.44 -28.64
N SER A 282 7.45 -2.41 -29.01
CA SER A 282 7.59 -3.09 -30.31
C SER A 282 7.25 -2.16 -31.47
N GLY A 283 7.86 -2.35 -32.62
CA GLY A 283 7.46 -1.68 -33.85
C GLY A 283 6.09 -2.16 -34.36
N GLY A 284 5.35 -1.27 -34.99
CA GLY A 284 4.05 -1.57 -35.60
C GLY A 284 4.19 -2.43 -36.85
N ILE A 285 3.16 -3.19 -37.18
CA ILE A 285 3.15 -4.03 -38.40
C ILE A 285 2.91 -3.12 -39.62
N GLY A 286 3.57 -3.39 -40.75
CA GLY A 286 3.32 -2.70 -42.01
C GLY A 286 1.92 -3.00 -42.57
N GLY A 287 1.30 -2.02 -43.23
CA GLY A 287 -0.02 -2.15 -43.83
C GLY A 287 0.00 -3.05 -45.06
N LYS A 288 -1.06 -3.83 -45.25
CA LYS A 288 -1.26 -4.59 -46.49
C LYS A 288 -1.39 -3.63 -47.69
N GLY A 289 -0.80 -3.97 -48.83
CA GLY A 289 -1.07 -3.28 -50.09
C GLY A 289 -2.46 -3.66 -50.64
N GLY A 290 -3.18 -2.69 -51.19
CA GLY A 290 -4.51 -2.91 -51.77
C GLY A 290 -4.43 -3.80 -53.01
N ASP A 291 -5.46 -4.59 -53.24
CA ASP A 291 -5.55 -5.46 -54.41
C ASP A 291 -5.89 -4.61 -55.66
N GLY A 292 -5.21 -4.91 -56.78
CA GLY A 292 -5.48 -4.29 -58.09
C GLY A 292 -6.42 -5.14 -58.94
N HIS A 293 -6.81 -4.63 -60.10
CA HIS A 293 -7.64 -5.39 -61.04
C HIS A 293 -6.97 -6.73 -61.42
N SER A 294 -7.66 -7.85 -61.15
CA SER A 294 -7.25 -9.21 -61.53
C SER A 294 -8.26 -9.73 -62.55
N TYR A 295 -7.84 -10.03 -63.79
CA TYR A 295 -8.79 -10.46 -64.82
C TYR A 295 -9.32 -11.87 -64.54
N GLY A 296 -10.64 -11.97 -64.38
CA GLY A 296 -11.38 -13.19 -64.68
C GLY A 296 -11.47 -13.42 -66.19
N GLY A 297 -10.35 -13.69 -66.86
CA GLY A 297 -10.34 -14.47 -68.10
C GLY A 297 -10.63 -13.79 -69.46
N ASN A 298 -10.67 -12.46 -69.62
CA ASN A 298 -10.86 -11.85 -70.95
C ASN A 298 -9.71 -10.90 -71.35
N MET A 299 -8.87 -11.33 -72.30
CA MET A 299 -7.57 -10.72 -72.65
C MET A 299 -7.65 -9.43 -73.49
N SER A 300 -8.83 -8.87 -73.72
CA SER A 300 -9.04 -7.81 -74.73
C SER A 300 -8.90 -6.37 -74.22
N ASP A 301 -8.74 -6.14 -72.92
CA ASP A 301 -8.54 -4.80 -72.36
C ASP A 301 -7.09 -4.63 -71.89
N PRO A 302 -6.34 -3.66 -72.46
CA PRO A 302 -4.90 -3.53 -72.26
C PRO A 302 -4.47 -3.05 -70.86
N LYS A 303 -5.40 -2.68 -69.96
CA LYS A 303 -5.05 -2.13 -68.64
C LYS A 303 -4.97 -3.19 -67.55
N ARG A 304 -3.82 -3.87 -67.45
CA ARG A 304 -3.53 -4.79 -66.32
C ARG A 304 -3.33 -4.00 -65.02
N GLY A 305 -4.07 -4.36 -63.98
CA GLY A 305 -3.89 -3.80 -62.65
C GLY A 305 -2.60 -4.29 -61.98
N VAL A 306 -1.98 -3.44 -61.18
CA VAL A 306 -0.85 -3.80 -60.31
C VAL A 306 -1.33 -3.76 -58.86
N GLY A 307 -1.03 -4.79 -58.08
CA GLY A 307 -1.30 -4.81 -56.65
C GLY A 307 -0.45 -3.77 -55.93
N GLY A 308 -1.01 -3.16 -54.89
CA GLY A 308 -0.31 -2.19 -54.07
C GLY A 308 0.89 -2.82 -53.35
N ASN A 309 1.99 -2.07 -53.25
CA ASN A 309 3.08 -2.48 -52.37
C ASN A 309 2.62 -2.43 -50.91
N SER A 310 3.05 -3.38 -50.10
CA SER A 310 2.81 -3.31 -48.65
C SER A 310 3.76 -2.36 -47.95
N GLY A 311 3.37 -1.89 -46.78
CA GLY A 311 4.24 -1.14 -45.90
C GLY A 311 5.30 -2.00 -45.23
N ASN A 312 6.41 -1.37 -44.87
CA ASN A 312 7.44 -1.94 -44.01
C ASN A 312 6.94 -2.03 -42.56
N GLY A 313 7.46 -2.96 -41.79
CA GLY A 313 7.28 -2.94 -40.34
C GLY A 313 7.99 -1.75 -39.70
N GLY A 314 7.49 -1.26 -38.57
CA GLY A 314 8.12 -0.21 -37.78
C GLY A 314 9.28 -0.75 -36.95
N LYS A 315 10.22 0.10 -36.54
CA LYS A 315 11.33 -0.34 -35.69
C LYS A 315 10.88 -0.55 -34.24
N GLY A 316 11.43 -1.57 -33.59
CA GLY A 316 11.35 -1.70 -32.14
C GLY A 316 12.19 -0.61 -31.48
N ALA A 317 11.80 -0.19 -30.28
CA ALA A 317 12.53 0.81 -29.52
C ALA A 317 13.37 0.20 -28.42
N ASN A 318 14.39 0.93 -27.96
CA ASN A 318 15.30 0.46 -26.94
C ASN A 318 14.61 0.35 -25.56
N GLY A 319 15.10 -0.57 -24.73
CA GLY A 319 14.76 -0.58 -23.31
C GLY A 319 15.45 0.54 -22.54
N GLY A 320 14.89 0.89 -21.39
CA GLY A 320 15.48 1.86 -20.48
C GLY A 320 16.62 1.28 -19.66
N ASP A 321 17.49 2.16 -19.16
CA ASP A 321 18.60 1.76 -18.29
C ASP A 321 18.09 1.45 -16.86
N GLY A 322 18.77 0.57 -16.14
CA GLY A 322 18.56 0.38 -14.71
C GLY A 322 19.17 1.51 -13.88
N GLY A 323 18.57 1.82 -12.74
CA GLY A 323 19.07 2.82 -11.80
C GLY A 323 20.24 2.31 -10.95
N ASN A 324 21.02 3.23 -10.38
CA ASN A 324 22.07 2.91 -9.41
C ASN A 324 21.47 2.61 -8.03
N GLY A 325 22.19 1.81 -7.23
CA GLY A 325 21.86 1.64 -5.81
C GLY A 325 22.33 2.84 -4.98
N GLY A 326 21.59 3.16 -3.93
CA GLY A 326 21.95 4.17 -2.94
C GLY A 326 23.01 3.66 -1.97
N THR A 327 23.84 4.54 -1.43
CA THR A 327 24.86 4.20 -0.44
C THR A 327 24.23 3.97 0.94
N GLY A 328 24.76 3.04 1.72
CA GLY A 328 24.36 2.85 3.11
C GLY A 328 24.61 4.10 3.96
N GLY A 329 23.75 4.33 4.92
CA GLY A 329 23.83 5.39 5.90
C GLY A 329 24.92 5.17 6.95
N SER A 330 24.89 5.91 8.05
CA SER A 330 25.88 5.72 9.12
C SER A 330 25.24 5.87 10.48
N PHE A 331 25.88 5.26 11.48
CA PHE A 331 25.39 5.26 12.86
C PHE A 331 26.43 5.84 13.80
N THR A 332 26.01 6.79 14.63
CA THR A 332 26.75 7.20 15.83
C THR A 332 25.96 6.75 17.06
N ILE A 333 26.53 5.85 17.85
CA ILE A 333 25.91 5.33 19.07
C ILE A 333 26.51 6.06 20.27
N HIS A 334 25.71 6.94 20.86
CA HIS A 334 25.99 7.65 22.09
C HIS A 334 25.57 6.77 23.27
N LEU A 335 26.57 6.14 23.90
CA LEU A 335 26.37 5.12 24.92
C LEU A 335 26.69 5.67 26.31
N ASP A 336 25.65 5.78 27.13
CA ASP A 336 25.80 6.17 28.53
C ASP A 336 26.66 5.13 29.29
N PRO A 337 27.53 5.53 30.23
CA PRO A 337 28.28 4.60 31.06
C PRO A 337 27.42 3.54 31.74
N SER A 338 26.18 3.87 32.14
CA SER A 338 25.22 2.92 32.71
C SER A 338 24.82 1.79 31.75
N ALA A 339 24.88 2.04 30.44
CA ALA A 339 24.53 1.11 29.39
C ALA A 339 25.73 0.38 28.76
N ALA A 340 26.95 0.65 29.21
CA ALA A 340 28.17 0.17 28.56
C ALA A 340 28.22 -1.36 28.35
N ALA A 341 27.72 -2.12 29.33
CA ALA A 341 27.67 -3.59 29.28
C ALA A 341 26.65 -4.15 28.25
N TYR A 342 25.77 -3.31 27.71
CA TYR A 342 24.66 -3.73 26.85
C TYR A 342 24.81 -3.26 25.40
N ALA A 343 25.97 -2.73 24.99
CA ALA A 343 26.21 -2.26 23.64
C ALA A 343 25.90 -3.33 22.57
N SER A 344 26.18 -4.61 22.86
CA SER A 344 25.99 -5.72 21.93
C SER A 344 24.51 -6.03 21.62
N PHE A 345 23.56 -5.50 22.40
CA PHE A 345 22.13 -5.68 22.13
C PHE A 345 21.60 -4.71 21.07
N ILE A 346 22.41 -3.72 20.66
CA ILE A 346 22.08 -2.75 19.62
C ILE A 346 22.86 -3.11 18.36
N LYS A 347 22.17 -3.68 17.38
CA LYS A 347 22.73 -4.04 16.08
C LYS A 347 22.42 -2.95 15.06
N CYS A 348 23.44 -2.49 14.36
CA CYS A 348 23.31 -1.53 13.27
C CYS A 348 23.65 -2.20 11.93
N VAL A 349 22.85 -1.95 10.90
CA VAL A 349 23.04 -2.49 9.54
C VAL A 349 22.92 -1.35 8.54
N ASN A 350 23.96 -1.11 7.75
CA ASN A 350 24.05 0.00 6.80
C ASN A 350 24.71 -0.41 5.49
N GLU A 351 24.13 -1.42 4.86
CA GLU A 351 24.59 -1.94 3.57
C GLU A 351 24.23 -0.99 2.41
N GLY A 352 24.93 -1.13 1.29
CA GLY A 352 24.57 -0.45 0.05
C GLY A 352 23.41 -1.13 -0.68
N GLY A 353 22.66 -0.36 -1.47
CA GLY A 353 21.58 -0.88 -2.31
C GLY A 353 22.09 -1.59 -3.57
N GLY A 354 21.29 -2.54 -4.09
CA GLY A 354 21.59 -3.22 -5.36
C GLY A 354 21.40 -2.31 -6.58
N ILE A 355 21.98 -2.70 -7.72
CA ILE A 355 21.74 -2.04 -9.01
C ILE A 355 20.41 -2.48 -9.63
N GLY A 356 19.78 -1.58 -10.37
CA GLY A 356 18.63 -1.87 -11.21
C GLY A 356 19.02 -2.64 -12.46
N SER A 357 18.12 -3.53 -12.90
CA SER A 357 18.29 -4.30 -14.13
C SER A 357 17.92 -3.48 -15.36
N PRO A 358 18.54 -3.72 -16.53
CA PRO A 358 18.17 -3.07 -17.78
C PRO A 358 16.78 -3.51 -18.25
N GLY A 359 16.09 -2.61 -18.96
CA GLY A 359 14.89 -2.94 -19.71
C GLY A 359 15.22 -3.64 -21.03
N ASN A 360 14.38 -4.57 -21.44
CA ASN A 360 14.55 -5.25 -22.74
C ASN A 360 14.18 -4.32 -23.90
N GLY A 361 14.84 -4.46 -25.04
CA GLY A 361 14.41 -3.81 -26.28
C GLY A 361 13.07 -4.36 -26.80
N GLY A 362 12.36 -3.54 -27.56
CA GLY A 362 11.16 -3.90 -28.27
C GLY A 362 11.45 -4.67 -29.56
N GLY A 363 10.59 -5.61 -29.94
CA GLY A 363 10.73 -6.33 -31.21
C GLY A 363 10.47 -5.42 -32.41
N GLY A 364 11.14 -5.68 -33.54
CA GLY A 364 10.83 -5.03 -34.80
C GLY A 364 9.46 -5.46 -35.34
N GLY A 365 8.78 -4.54 -36.02
CA GLY A 365 7.52 -4.80 -36.72
C GLY A 365 7.74 -5.68 -37.94
N SER A 366 6.76 -6.53 -38.22
CA SER A 366 6.71 -7.33 -39.45
C SER A 366 6.20 -6.48 -40.62
N PRO A 367 6.59 -6.78 -41.88
CA PRO A 367 6.03 -6.10 -43.05
C PRO A 367 4.58 -6.49 -43.28
N GLY A 368 3.85 -5.65 -44.02
CA GLY A 368 2.55 -6.02 -44.55
C GLY A 368 2.65 -7.02 -45.70
N SER A 369 1.51 -7.58 -46.11
CA SER A 369 1.41 -8.42 -47.31
C SER A 369 1.18 -7.57 -48.56
N ALA A 370 1.83 -7.87 -49.66
CA ALA A 370 1.58 -7.19 -50.93
C ALA A 370 0.12 -7.40 -51.40
N GLY A 371 -0.38 -6.44 -52.19
CA GLY A 371 -1.67 -6.56 -52.86
C GLY A 371 -1.61 -7.53 -54.03
N ASN A 372 -2.72 -8.22 -54.28
CA ASN A 372 -2.88 -9.17 -55.37
C ASN A 372 -3.34 -8.45 -56.65
N ALA A 373 -2.77 -8.82 -57.80
CA ALA A 373 -3.24 -8.47 -59.14
C ALA A 373 -2.56 -9.37 -60.18
N ASP A 374 -2.79 -9.12 -61.47
CA ASP A 374 -2.03 -9.74 -62.57
C ASP A 374 -0.51 -9.53 -62.39
N LYS A 375 -0.12 -8.40 -61.79
CA LYS A 375 1.22 -8.16 -61.25
C LYS A 375 1.11 -7.83 -59.76
N MET A 376 1.59 -8.74 -58.91
CA MET A 376 1.63 -8.53 -57.47
C MET A 376 2.48 -7.29 -57.09
N GLY A 377 2.07 -6.61 -56.02
CA GLY A 377 2.90 -5.59 -55.39
C GLY A 377 4.16 -6.16 -54.76
N SER A 378 5.09 -5.29 -54.37
CA SER A 378 6.28 -5.68 -53.60
C SER A 378 5.94 -5.82 -52.12
N GLN A 379 6.48 -6.87 -51.49
CA GLN A 379 6.39 -7.03 -50.04
C GLN A 379 7.33 -6.04 -49.33
N GLY A 380 6.90 -5.55 -48.17
CA GLY A 380 7.70 -4.68 -47.32
C GLY A 380 8.80 -5.46 -46.63
N SER A 381 9.67 -4.73 -45.93
CA SER A 381 10.75 -5.32 -45.11
C SER A 381 10.38 -5.34 -43.64
N SER A 382 10.84 -6.37 -42.93
CA SER A 382 10.87 -6.38 -41.46
C SER A 382 11.84 -5.31 -40.97
N SER A 383 11.51 -4.68 -39.85
CA SER A 383 12.40 -3.74 -39.19
C SER A 383 13.21 -4.39 -38.07
N SER A 384 14.30 -3.76 -37.66
CA SER A 384 15.12 -4.19 -36.52
C SER A 384 14.38 -4.02 -35.19
N GLY A 385 14.69 -4.90 -34.23
CA GLY A 385 14.35 -4.67 -32.83
C GLY A 385 15.19 -3.55 -32.21
N GLY A 386 14.77 -3.09 -31.03
CA GLY A 386 15.55 -2.19 -30.19
C GLY A 386 16.56 -2.96 -29.34
N GLU A 387 17.52 -2.22 -28.80
CA GLU A 387 18.56 -2.74 -27.92
C GLU A 387 18.07 -2.84 -26.47
N TYR A 388 18.72 -3.71 -25.68
CA TYR A 388 18.56 -3.70 -24.23
C TYR A 388 19.12 -2.39 -23.66
N GLY A 389 18.53 -1.92 -22.57
CA GLY A 389 19.15 -0.88 -21.75
C GLY A 389 20.42 -1.39 -21.07
N LYS A 390 21.05 -0.52 -20.29
CA LYS A 390 22.24 -0.83 -19.50
C LYS A 390 21.86 -1.13 -18.05
N TRP A 391 22.64 -1.99 -17.40
CA TRP A 391 22.56 -2.15 -15.96
C TRP A 391 22.85 -0.84 -15.24
N GLY A 392 22.29 -0.68 -14.03
CA GLY A 392 22.76 0.35 -13.12
C GLY A 392 24.28 0.30 -12.99
N LYS A 393 24.93 1.46 -13.08
CA LYS A 393 26.38 1.56 -13.18
C LYS A 393 27.08 1.20 -11.86
N TYR A 394 26.45 1.53 -10.74
CA TYR A 394 27.03 1.36 -9.41
C TYR A 394 26.01 0.83 -8.42
N GLY A 395 26.37 -0.24 -7.72
CA GLY A 395 25.72 -0.58 -6.47
C GLY A 395 26.05 0.48 -5.42
N GLY A 396 25.18 0.59 -4.44
CA GLY A 396 25.48 1.32 -3.22
C GLY A 396 26.73 0.76 -2.56
N LYS A 397 27.56 1.63 -2.00
CA LYS A 397 28.58 1.18 -1.04
C LYS A 397 27.92 0.97 0.32
N PRO A 398 28.41 0.03 1.14
CA PRO A 398 28.12 0.06 2.57
C PRO A 398 28.52 1.42 3.14
N GLY A 399 27.78 1.87 4.14
CA GLY A 399 28.10 3.08 4.84
C GLY A 399 29.31 2.92 5.77
N ALA A 400 29.71 4.01 6.42
CA ALA A 400 30.80 3.96 7.39
C ALA A 400 30.46 3.01 8.55
N ALA A 401 31.47 2.30 9.06
CA ALA A 401 31.29 1.45 10.24
C ALA A 401 30.69 2.26 11.39
N SER A 402 29.81 1.64 12.18
CA SER A 402 29.17 2.31 13.31
C SER A 402 30.21 2.79 14.33
N VAL A 403 30.06 4.04 14.79
CA VAL A 403 30.95 4.63 15.79
C VAL A 403 30.26 4.59 17.14
N ILE A 404 30.94 4.11 18.18
CA ILE A 404 30.45 4.14 19.56
C ILE A 404 31.18 5.25 20.31
N VAL A 405 30.42 6.21 20.82
CA VAL A 405 30.87 7.30 21.68
C VAL A 405 30.40 7.03 23.09
N LYS A 406 31.33 6.89 24.03
CA LYS A 406 31.01 6.69 25.45
C LYS A 406 30.94 8.05 26.13
N GLU A 407 29.74 8.50 26.45
CA GLU A 407 29.51 9.80 27.09
C GLU A 407 28.21 9.77 27.88
N LYS A 408 28.05 10.72 28.81
CA LYS A 408 26.79 10.85 29.53
C LYS A 408 25.68 11.24 28.56
N VAL A 409 24.61 10.46 28.52
CA VAL A 409 23.47 10.71 27.64
C VAL A 409 22.42 11.50 28.41
N ASP A 410 22.07 12.68 27.89
CA ASP A 410 21.00 13.53 28.42
C ASP A 410 19.95 13.73 27.33
N VAL A 411 19.02 12.77 27.22
CA VAL A 411 17.89 12.83 26.30
C VAL A 411 16.64 13.14 27.12
N ASP A 412 15.98 14.24 26.76
CA ASP A 412 14.66 14.58 27.30
C ASP A 412 13.61 13.57 26.81
N TRP A 413 13.45 12.50 27.58
CA TRP A 413 12.55 11.39 27.28
C TRP A 413 11.07 11.79 27.34
N ASP A 414 10.77 12.84 28.10
CA ASP A 414 9.41 13.31 28.36
C ASP A 414 9.00 14.45 27.44
N LYS A 415 9.94 15.03 26.68
CA LYS A 415 9.60 15.85 25.51
C LYS A 415 8.85 14.97 24.52
N VAL A 416 7.52 15.07 24.59
CA VAL A 416 6.64 14.63 23.53
C VAL A 416 7.21 15.26 22.26
N ALA A 417 7.50 14.43 21.25
CA ALA A 417 7.82 14.94 19.92
C ALA A 417 6.63 15.82 19.51
N THR A 418 6.73 17.13 19.73
CA THR A 418 5.77 18.11 19.26
C THR A 418 5.99 18.20 17.77
N GLY A 419 5.53 17.17 17.05
CA GLY A 419 5.47 17.19 15.60
C GLY A 419 4.56 18.34 15.21
N ASN A 420 5.18 19.43 14.76
CA ASN A 420 4.54 20.45 13.93
C ASN A 420 4.33 19.90 12.53
#